data_AF-A0A3N5F3A4-F1
#
_entry.id   AF-A0A3N5F3A4-F1
#
_cell.length_a   1.000
_cell.length_b   1.000
_cell.length_c   1.000
_cell.angle_alpha   90.00
_cell.angle_beta   90.00
_cell.angle_gamma   90.00
#
_symmetry.space_group_name_H-M   'P 1'
#
loop_
_entity.id
_entity.type
_entity.pdbx_description
1 polymer ?
#
loop_
_entity_poly.entity_id
_entity_poly.type
_entity_poly.pdbx_seq_one_letter_code
_entity_poly.pdbx_strand_id
1 'polypeptide(L)'
;MQAQVSAKLQEYWRRNLRVTAILMAIWFIVTYVVAFFARELSFNFFGWPFSFYMAAQGSLVVYVVIIWYYARYMNNLDHEYGVDEEEEE
;
A
#
# COMPACT_ATOMS: atom_id res chain seq x y z
N MET A 1 -33.96 -9.85 -1.15
CA MET A 1 -32.88 -9.95 -0.15
C MET A 1 -31.52 -10.33 -0.75
N GLN A 2 -31.43 -11.28 -1.70
CA GLN A 2 -30.15 -11.72 -2.31
C GLN A 2 -29.41 -10.65 -3.15
N ALA A 3 -30.11 -9.72 -3.81
CA ALA A 3 -29.47 -8.69 -4.63
C ALA A 3 -28.72 -7.60 -3.83
N GLN A 4 -29.11 -7.33 -2.57
CA GLN A 4 -28.45 -6.33 -1.73
C GLN A 4 -27.09 -6.80 -1.19
N VAL A 5 -26.96 -8.10 -0.88
CA VAL A 5 -25.70 -8.70 -0.40
C VAL A 5 -24.64 -8.62 -1.49
N SER A 6 -25.00 -8.91 -2.75
CA SER A 6 -24.07 -8.85 -3.89
C SER A 6 -23.53 -7.44 -4.15
N ALA A 7 -24.38 -6.41 -4.05
CA ALA A 7 -23.96 -5.02 -4.27
C ALA A 7 -22.97 -4.53 -3.20
N LYS A 8 -23.23 -4.82 -1.92
CA LYS A 8 -22.30 -4.49 -0.82
C LYS A 8 -20.96 -5.21 -0.95
N LEU A 9 -20.96 -6.49 -1.33
CA LEU A 9 -19.75 -7.28 -1.55
C LEU A 9 -18.92 -6.77 -2.74
N GLN A 10 -19.58 -6.36 -3.82
CA GLN A 10 -18.93 -5.76 -4.99
C GLN A 10 -18.27 -4.40 -4.65
N GLU A 11 -18.92 -3.58 -3.82
CA GLU A 11 -18.36 -2.30 -3.39
C GLU A 11 -17.15 -2.48 -2.48
N TYR A 12 -17.22 -3.43 -1.53
CA TYR A 12 -16.09 -3.86 -0.71
C TYR A 12 -14.92 -4.35 -1.56
N TRP A 13 -15.20 -5.23 -2.53
CA TRP A 13 -14.16 -5.79 -3.41
C TRP A 13 -13.50 -4.72 -4.29
N ARG A 14 -14.28 -3.76 -4.82
CA ARG A 14 -13.74 -2.62 -5.57
C ARG A 14 -12.89 -1.70 -4.71
N ARG A 15 -13.30 -1.45 -3.46
CA ARG A 15 -12.53 -0.67 -2.47
C ARG A 15 -11.20 -1.36 -2.19
N ASN A 16 -11.22 -2.66 -1.92
CA ASN A 16 -10.02 -3.42 -1.60
C ASN A 16 -9.06 -3.47 -2.80
N LEU A 17 -9.57 -3.74 -4.01
CA LEU A 17 -8.79 -3.69 -5.24
C LEU A 17 -8.14 -2.34 -5.50
N ARG A 18 -8.84 -1.23 -5.20
CA ARG A 18 -8.28 0.12 -5.40
C ARG A 18 -7.07 0.34 -4.49
N VAL A 19 -7.14 -0.11 -3.23
CA VAL A 19 -6.02 0.01 -2.30
C VAL A 19 -4.88 -0.93 -2.67
N THR A 20 -5.16 -2.19 -3.00
CA THR A 20 -4.14 -3.11 -3.51
C THR A 20 -3.46 -2.56 -4.76
N ALA A 21 -4.20 -1.97 -5.69
CA ALA A 21 -3.65 -1.34 -6.89
C ALA A 21 -2.75 -0.13 -6.57
N ILE A 22 -3.15 0.72 -5.61
CA ILE A 22 -2.32 1.85 -5.16
C ILE A 22 -1.05 1.35 -4.49
N LEU A 23 -1.13 0.35 -3.61
CA LEU A 23 0.03 -0.25 -2.93
C LEU A 23 1.00 -0.87 -3.95
N MET A 24 0.47 -1.59 -4.93
CA MET A 24 1.24 -2.14 -6.05
C MET A 24 1.91 -1.05 -6.90
N ALA A 25 1.21 0.07 -7.15
CA ALA A 25 1.78 1.20 -7.88
C ALA A 25 2.91 1.87 -7.10
N ILE A 26 2.75 2.08 -5.79
CA ILE A 26 3.81 2.64 -4.93
C ILE A 26 5.00 1.68 -4.89
N TRP A 27 4.76 0.39 -4.70
CA TRP A 27 5.80 -0.64 -4.73
C TRP A 27 6.57 -0.62 -6.07
N PHE A 28 5.86 -0.51 -7.20
CA PHE A 28 6.45 -0.41 -8.52
C PHE A 28 7.30 0.85 -8.69
N ILE A 29 6.82 2.01 -8.23
CA ILE A 29 7.56 3.27 -8.27
C ILE A 29 8.87 3.14 -7.48
N VAL A 30 8.80 2.61 -6.26
CA VAL A 30 9.96 2.49 -5.36
C VAL A 30 10.98 1.50 -5.90
N THR A 31 10.52 0.40 -6.50
CA THR A 31 11.42 -0.65 -7.02
C THR A 31 11.99 -0.28 -8.39
N TYR A 32 11.14 0.22 -9.29
CA TYR A 32 11.48 0.41 -10.69
C TYR A 32 11.88 1.85 -11.01
N VAL A 33 11.06 2.84 -10.63
CA VAL A 33 11.31 4.25 -10.97
C VAL A 33 12.54 4.78 -10.23
N VAL A 34 12.68 4.47 -8.93
CA VAL A 34 13.87 4.89 -8.16
C VAL A 34 15.15 4.25 -8.70
N ALA A 35 15.10 2.99 -9.11
CA ALA A 35 16.25 2.30 -9.71
C ALA A 35 16.57 2.83 -11.12
N PHE A 36 15.55 3.05 -11.95
CA PHE A 36 15.70 3.56 -13.32
C PHE A 36 16.30 4.97 -13.32
N PHE A 37 15.78 5.85 -12.46
CA PHE A 37 16.28 7.21 -12.31
C PHE A 37 17.43 7.33 -11.28
N ALA A 38 18.04 6.22 -10.85
CA ALA A 38 19.10 6.25 -9.82
C ALA A 38 20.30 7.17 -10.18
N ARG A 39 20.56 7.37 -11.48
CA ARG A 39 21.57 8.30 -12.00
C ARG A 39 21.16 9.76 -11.85
N GLU A 40 19.91 10.09 -12.11
CA GLU A 40 19.38 11.46 -12.01
C GLU A 40 19.05 11.84 -10.55
N LEU A 41 18.61 10.87 -9.75
CA LEU A 41 18.42 11.00 -8.30
C LEU A 41 19.72 10.84 -7.49
N SER A 42 20.89 10.95 -8.12
CA SER A 42 22.18 10.89 -7.41
C SER A 42 22.56 12.22 -6.74
N PHE A 43 21.60 13.05 -6.37
CA PHE A 43 21.88 14.26 -5.59
C PHE A 43 22.37 13.91 -4.19
N ASN A 44 23.26 14.73 -3.64
CA ASN A 44 23.81 14.52 -2.31
C ASN A 44 22.71 14.72 -1.26
N PHE A 45 22.22 13.63 -0.71
CA PHE A 45 21.28 13.60 0.40
C PHE A 45 22.04 13.12 1.64
N PHE A 46 22.15 13.98 2.65
CA PHE A 46 22.89 13.67 3.88
C PHE A 46 24.38 13.34 3.70
N GLY A 47 25.00 13.79 2.60
CA GLY A 47 26.42 13.54 2.28
C GLY A 47 26.68 12.29 1.43
N TRP A 48 25.63 11.57 1.01
CA TRP A 48 25.71 10.37 0.18
C TRP A 48 24.70 10.49 -0.98
N PRO A 49 24.85 9.74 -2.09
CA PRO A 49 23.88 9.76 -3.17
C PRO A 49 22.50 9.31 -2.67
N PHE A 50 21.43 10.06 -2.95
CA PHE A 50 20.07 9.68 -2.52
C PHE A 50 19.66 8.29 -3.03
N SER A 51 20.04 7.93 -4.26
CA SER A 51 19.82 6.58 -4.79
C SER A 51 20.45 5.48 -3.94
N PHE A 52 21.60 5.75 -3.31
CA PHE A 52 22.23 4.83 -2.38
C PHE A 52 21.46 4.72 -1.06
N TYR A 53 21.00 5.85 -0.51
CA TYR A 53 20.13 5.86 0.68
C TYR A 53 18.82 5.09 0.44
N MET A 54 18.19 5.27 -0.72
CA MET A 54 16.98 4.56 -1.11
C MET A 54 17.19 3.05 -1.22
N ALA A 55 18.33 2.63 -1.77
CA ALA A 55 18.69 1.21 -1.81
C ALA A 55 18.96 0.63 -0.41
N ALA A 56 19.60 1.40 0.48
CA ALA A 56 20.01 0.92 1.81
C ALA A 56 18.88 0.90 2.84
N GLN A 57 18.11 1.97 2.96
CA GLN A 57 17.07 2.11 4.00
C GLN A 57 15.76 2.70 3.48
N GLY A 58 15.80 3.59 2.48
CA GLY A 58 14.60 4.27 2.01
C GLY A 58 13.53 3.29 1.49
N SER A 59 13.91 2.28 0.71
CA SER A 59 12.99 1.25 0.22
C SER A 59 12.35 0.43 1.34
N LEU A 60 13.12 0.06 2.37
CA LEU A 60 12.61 -0.65 3.55
C LEU A 60 11.57 0.18 4.31
N VAL A 61 11.86 1.46 4.54
CA VAL A 61 10.90 2.37 5.19
C VAL A 61 9.61 2.45 4.37
N VAL A 62 9.71 2.56 3.05
CA VAL A 62 8.52 2.58 2.19
C VAL A 62 7.72 1.28 2.28
N TYR A 63 8.37 0.11 2.32
CA TYR A 63 7.66 -1.16 2.51
C TYR A 63 6.93 -1.23 3.85
N VAL A 64 7.53 -0.76 4.93
CA VAL A 64 6.86 -0.67 6.24
C VAL A 64 5.66 0.27 6.17
N VAL A 65 5.79 1.43 5.52
CA VAL A 65 4.69 2.39 5.32
C VAL A 65 3.56 1.78 4.50
N ILE A 66 3.87 1.02 3.44
CA ILE A 66 2.89 0.28 2.62
C ILE A 66 2.11 -0.71 3.51
N ILE A 67 2.80 -1.52 4.30
CA ILE A 67 2.18 -2.51 5.19
C ILE A 67 1.31 -1.83 6.25
N TRP A 68 1.84 -0.79 6.91
CA TRP A 68 1.11 -0.03 7.92
C TRP A 68 -0.14 0.64 7.35
N TYR A 69 -0.03 1.23 6.15
CA TYR A 69 -1.17 1.84 5.47
C TYR A 69 -2.23 0.80 5.10
N TYR A 70 -1.82 -0.36 4.58
CA TYR A 70 -2.74 -1.46 4.30
C TYR A 70 -3.45 -1.92 5.57
N ALA A 71 -2.72 -2.14 6.67
CA ALA A 71 -3.30 -2.57 7.95
C ALA A 71 -4.30 -1.53 8.50
N ARG A 72 -3.94 -0.23 8.44
CA ARG A 72 -4.84 0.86 8.85
C ARG A 72 -6.08 0.93 7.96
N TYR A 73 -5.91 0.73 6.66
CA TYR A 73 -7.02 0.75 5.71
C TYR A 73 -7.97 -0.42 5.95
N MET A 74 -7.44 -1.64 6.12
CA MET A 74 -8.24 -2.81 6.47
C MET A 74 -8.98 -2.60 7.78
N ASN A 75 -8.29 -2.12 8.83
CA ASN A 75 -8.91 -1.81 10.12
C ASN A 75 -10.02 -0.75 10.00
N ASN A 76 -9.89 0.23 9.11
CA ASN A 76 -10.95 1.22 8.88
C ASN A 76 -12.13 0.61 8.10
N LEU A 77 -11.85 -0.31 7.18
CA LEU A 77 -12.84 -1.03 6.40
C LEU A 77 -13.65 -1.99 7.29
N ASP A 78 -12.98 -2.71 8.19
CA ASP A 78 -13.61 -3.58 9.19
C ASP A 78 -14.51 -2.78 10.14
N HIS A 79 -14.07 -1.59 10.56
CA HIS A 79 -14.87 -0.68 11.39
C HIS A 79 -16.08 -0.08 10.64
N GLU A 80 -15.99 0.09 9.31
CA GLU A 80 -17.08 0.63 8.48
C GLU A 80 -18.12 -0.45 8.09
N TYR A 81 -17.70 -1.71 8.02
CA TYR A 81 -18.58 -2.86 7.74
C TYR A 81 -19.02 -3.63 9.00
N GLY A 82 -18.46 -3.31 10.18
CA GLY A 82 -18.90 -3.87 11.46
C GLY A 82 -18.64 -5.38 11.58
N VAL A 83 -17.57 -5.90 10.96
CA VAL A 83 -17.21 -7.33 11.04
C VAL A 83 -16.35 -7.56 12.29
N ASP A 84 -16.92 -7.28 13.45
CA ASP A 84 -16.40 -7.75 14.75
C ASP A 84 -17.20 -8.98 15.25
N GLU A 85 -18.11 -9.52 14.41
CA GLU A 85 -19.03 -10.61 14.80
C GLU A 85 -19.37 -11.57 13.63
N GLU A 86 -18.42 -12.20 12.91
CA GLU A 86 -18.73 -13.42 12.10
C GLU A 86 -17.57 -14.44 11.98
N GLU A 87 -16.57 -14.43 12.87
CA GLU A 87 -15.55 -15.52 12.96
C GLU A 87 -15.65 -16.35 14.26
N GLU A 88 -16.82 -16.38 14.90
CA GLU A 88 -17.18 -17.41 15.88
C GLU A 88 -18.29 -18.32 15.33
N GLU A 89 -17.95 -19.27 14.44
CA GLU A 89 -18.57 -20.61 14.36
C GLU A 89 -17.58 -21.66 13.82
#